data_AF-A0A355L5J1-F1
#
_entry.id   AF-A0A355L5J1-F1
#
_cell.length_a   1.000
_cell.length_b   1.000
_cell.length_c   1.000
_cell.angle_alpha   90.00
_cell.angle_beta   90.00
_cell.angle_gamma   90.00
#
_symmetry.space_group_name_H-M   'P 1'
#
loop_
_entity.id
_entity.type
_entity.pdbx_description
1 polymer ?
#
loop_
_entity_poly.entity_id
_entity_poly.type
_entity_poly.pdbx_seq_one_letter_code
_entity_poly.pdbx_strand_id
1 'polypeptide(L)'
;MKELIVYHVVTEKPMYIGQHIRFDGNHHNGVWQRVNEKTDIVNDIYNCPDYYKNTVLEHHTAVALRELALEKVRMDKYPNFPSRLACLYVSKTLEEAEEWFNYFVGLGRPTFQIVKLKVNGNVFYGDAENCFDGRLNEQENLMLADQYWNNKSFNNNSIIEMLVDGDIEVVEILKSKNYVQTKV
;
A
#
# COMPACT_ATOMS: atom_id res chain seq x y z
N MET A 1 19.46 -6.39 13.84
CA MET A 1 18.28 -5.58 13.48
C MET A 1 17.15 -5.93 14.43
N LYS A 2 16.35 -4.96 14.85
CA LYS A 2 15.24 -5.19 15.78
C LYS A 2 14.13 -5.91 15.02
N GLU A 3 13.71 -7.06 15.52
CA GLU A 3 12.54 -7.77 14.98
C GLU A 3 11.31 -6.86 15.11
N LEU A 4 10.65 -6.57 14.00
CA LEU A 4 9.45 -5.75 13.96
C LEU A 4 8.22 -6.66 13.95
N ILE A 5 7.32 -6.47 14.91
CA ILE A 5 6.05 -7.18 14.98
C ILE A 5 4.93 -6.25 14.52
N VAL A 6 4.12 -6.72 13.57
CA VAL A 6 2.98 -5.98 12.98
C VAL A 6 1.80 -6.92 12.76
N TYR A 7 0.67 -6.34 12.37
CA TYR A 7 -0.58 -7.06 12.12
C TYR A 7 -1.07 -6.79 10.71
N HIS A 8 -1.69 -7.78 10.07
CA HIS A 8 -2.19 -7.64 8.72
C HIS A 8 -3.57 -8.26 8.56
N VAL A 9 -4.46 -7.53 7.88
CA VAL A 9 -5.79 -8.00 7.50
C VAL A 9 -5.71 -8.67 6.14
N VAL A 10 -5.89 -9.99 6.13
CA VAL A 10 -5.79 -10.82 4.93
C VAL A 10 -7.07 -10.73 4.11
N THR A 11 -6.99 -10.23 2.87
CA THR A 11 -8.17 -10.00 2.01
C THR A 11 -8.14 -10.71 0.66
N GLU A 12 -6.99 -11.23 0.22
CA GLU A 12 -6.90 -11.93 -1.09
C GLU A 12 -7.08 -13.44 -0.96
N LYS A 13 -6.21 -14.09 -0.18
CA LYS A 13 -6.23 -15.54 0.06
C LYS A 13 -5.76 -15.83 1.49
N PRO A 14 -6.32 -16.84 2.18
CA PRO A 14 -5.88 -17.21 3.51
C PRO A 14 -4.37 -17.51 3.57
N MET A 15 -3.75 -17.12 4.67
CA MET A 15 -2.34 -17.39 5.00
C MET A 15 -2.23 -18.53 6.02
N TYR A 16 -1.03 -19.10 6.12
CA TYR A 16 -0.68 -20.15 7.09
C TYR A 16 0.54 -19.76 7.95
N ILE A 17 0.65 -20.33 9.15
CA ILE A 17 1.77 -20.07 10.07
C ILE A 17 3.07 -20.61 9.45
N GLY A 18 4.15 -19.82 9.54
CA GLY A 18 5.43 -20.10 8.90
C GLY A 18 5.46 -19.74 7.40
N GLN A 19 4.40 -19.17 6.85
CA GLN A 19 4.41 -18.63 5.50
C GLN A 19 5.34 -17.42 5.45
N HIS A 20 6.23 -17.41 4.45
CA HIS A 20 7.05 -16.25 4.10
C HIS A 20 6.46 -15.49 2.93
N ILE A 21 6.43 -14.16 3.04
CA ILE A 21 6.09 -13.23 1.99
C ILE A 21 7.30 -12.34 1.79
N ARG A 22 7.75 -12.22 0.54
CA ARG A 22 8.93 -11.43 0.19
C ARG A 22 8.51 -10.26 -0.67
N PHE A 23 8.91 -9.06 -0.27
CA PHE A 23 8.81 -7.86 -1.09
C PHE A 23 10.18 -7.21 -1.23
N ASP A 24 10.63 -7.03 -2.46
CA ASP A 24 11.89 -6.38 -2.81
C ASP A 24 11.83 -5.87 -4.26
N GLY A 25 12.95 -5.44 -4.83
CA GLY A 25 13.01 -4.93 -6.20
C GLY A 25 12.58 -5.93 -7.30
N ASN A 26 12.45 -7.22 -6.98
CA ASN A 26 12.00 -8.26 -7.91
C ASN A 26 10.67 -8.92 -7.50
N HIS A 27 10.20 -8.66 -6.28
CA HIS A 27 8.96 -9.23 -5.76
C HIS A 27 7.99 -8.10 -5.44
N HIS A 28 7.03 -7.89 -6.34
CA HIS A 28 6.09 -6.78 -6.28
C HIS A 28 4.72 -7.23 -5.76
N ASN A 29 3.92 -6.27 -5.29
CA ASN A 29 2.53 -6.51 -4.92
C ASN A 29 1.59 -6.36 -6.13
N GLY A 30 0.30 -6.68 -5.95
CA GLY A 30 -0.68 -6.61 -7.03
C GLY A 30 -0.90 -5.21 -7.62
N VAL A 31 -0.47 -4.13 -6.95
CA VAL A 31 -0.56 -2.75 -7.48
C VAL A 31 0.44 -2.56 -8.62
N TRP A 32 1.64 -3.12 -8.51
CA TRP A 32 2.71 -2.93 -9.50
C TRP A 32 2.30 -3.28 -10.92
N GLN A 33 1.66 -4.43 -11.13
CA GLN A 33 1.26 -4.85 -12.48
C GLN A 33 0.29 -3.84 -13.10
N ARG A 34 -0.73 -3.41 -12.34
CA ARG A 34 -1.73 -2.44 -12.81
C ARG A 34 -1.11 -1.07 -13.12
N VAL A 35 -0.08 -0.67 -12.37
CA VAL A 35 0.62 0.60 -12.61
C VAL A 35 1.51 0.50 -13.84
N ASN A 36 2.27 -0.58 -14.00
CA ASN A 36 3.17 -0.77 -15.14
C ASN A 36 2.43 -0.90 -16.48
N GLU A 37 1.25 -1.51 -16.48
CA GLU A 37 0.38 -1.56 -17.67
C GLU A 37 -0.10 -0.15 -18.11
N LYS A 38 0.05 0.87 -17.27
CA LYS A 38 -0.34 2.26 -17.53
C LYS A 38 0.85 3.19 -17.80
N THR A 39 2.08 2.70 -17.82
CA THR A 39 3.27 3.56 -17.99
C THR A 39 3.24 4.39 -19.28
N ASP A 40 2.80 3.80 -20.39
CA ASP A 40 2.75 4.51 -21.69
C ASP A 40 1.74 5.67 -21.67
N ILE A 41 0.54 5.46 -21.14
CA ILE A 41 -0.47 6.53 -21.05
C ILE A 41 -0.07 7.61 -20.04
N VAL A 42 0.62 7.24 -18.94
CA VAL A 42 1.17 8.22 -17.99
C VAL A 42 2.21 9.11 -18.67
N ASN A 43 3.13 8.51 -19.43
CA ASN A 43 4.14 9.27 -20.16
C ASN A 43 3.50 10.20 -21.20
N ASP A 44 2.49 9.73 -21.93
CA ASP A 44 1.76 10.57 -22.88
C ASP A 44 1.04 11.74 -22.20
N ILE A 45 0.39 11.50 -21.05
CA ILE A 45 -0.24 12.55 -20.24
C ILE A 45 0.78 13.61 -19.81
N TYR A 46 1.95 13.20 -19.30
CA TYR A 46 2.97 14.16 -18.84
C TYR A 46 3.61 14.96 -19.99
N ASN A 47 3.73 14.36 -21.18
CA ASN A 47 4.23 15.05 -22.37
C ASN A 47 3.19 16.01 -22.98
N CYS A 48 1.90 15.68 -22.86
CA CYS A 48 0.79 16.39 -23.51
C CYS A 48 -0.35 16.74 -22.53
N PRO A 49 -0.11 17.39 -21.38
CA PRO A 49 -1.11 17.53 -20.32
C PRO A 49 -2.34 18.35 -20.74
N ASP A 50 -2.17 19.32 -21.65
CA ASP A 50 -3.25 20.16 -22.16
C ASP A 50 -4.29 19.36 -22.96
N TYR A 51 -3.89 18.27 -23.62
CA TYR A 51 -4.81 17.38 -24.35
C TYR A 51 -5.82 16.72 -23.41
N TYR A 52 -5.42 16.47 -22.16
CA TYR A 52 -6.19 15.73 -21.16
C TYR A 52 -6.96 16.62 -20.17
N LYS A 53 -6.85 17.95 -20.27
CA LYS A 53 -7.43 18.91 -19.28
C LYS A 53 -8.93 18.74 -19.03
N ASN A 54 -9.69 18.32 -20.03
CA ASN A 54 -11.15 18.13 -19.94
C ASN A 54 -11.55 16.66 -19.97
N THR A 55 -10.59 15.75 -19.77
CA THR A 55 -10.82 14.31 -19.78
C THR A 55 -10.93 13.79 -18.36
N VAL A 56 -11.99 13.02 -18.08
CA VAL A 56 -12.06 12.23 -16.85
C VAL A 56 -11.11 11.06 -17.00
N LEU A 57 -10.03 11.04 -16.23
CA LEU A 57 -9.08 9.93 -16.24
C LEU A 57 -9.75 8.67 -15.70
N GLU A 58 -9.47 7.55 -16.35
CA GLU A 58 -9.82 6.23 -15.83
C GLU A 58 -9.10 6.00 -14.49
N HIS A 59 -9.77 5.32 -13.55
CA HIS A 59 -9.31 5.18 -12.16
C HIS A 59 -7.87 4.64 -12.03
N HIS A 60 -7.54 3.56 -12.71
CA HIS A 60 -6.19 2.98 -12.65
C HIS A 60 -5.14 3.86 -13.31
N THR A 61 -5.51 4.69 -14.29
CA THR A 61 -4.61 5.69 -14.87
C THR A 61 -4.28 6.79 -13.85
N ALA A 62 -5.28 7.29 -13.12
CA ALA A 62 -5.04 8.25 -12.04
C ALA A 62 -4.19 7.65 -10.89
N VAL A 63 -4.42 6.39 -10.54
CA VAL A 63 -3.59 5.65 -9.58
C VAL A 63 -2.15 5.52 -10.10
N ALA A 64 -1.95 5.18 -11.38
CA ALA A 64 -0.61 5.03 -11.94
C ALA A 64 0.19 6.35 -11.95
N LEU A 65 -0.45 7.49 -12.26
CA LEU A 65 0.17 8.82 -12.16
C LEU A 65 0.74 9.06 -10.75
N ARG A 66 -0.06 8.77 -9.72
CA ARG A 66 0.36 8.90 -8.32
C ARG A 66 1.50 7.96 -7.95
N GLU A 67 1.32 6.66 -8.20
CA GLU A 67 2.25 5.64 -7.71
C GLU A 67 3.62 5.75 -8.41
N LEU A 68 3.66 6.14 -9.70
CA LEU A 68 4.91 6.37 -10.42
C LEU A 68 5.65 7.62 -9.90
N ALA A 69 4.93 8.70 -9.58
CA ALA A 69 5.54 9.87 -8.96
C ALA A 69 6.06 9.57 -7.55
N LEU A 70 5.28 8.82 -6.74
CA LEU A 70 5.70 8.34 -5.42
C LEU A 70 6.97 7.51 -5.52
N GLU A 71 7.03 6.54 -6.43
CA GLU A 71 8.21 5.67 -6.57
C GLU A 71 9.44 6.46 -7.07
N LYS A 72 9.26 7.40 -8.00
CA LYS A 72 10.34 8.26 -8.50
C LYS A 72 10.97 9.09 -7.36
N VAL A 73 10.16 9.74 -6.54
CA VAL A 73 10.65 10.53 -5.39
C VAL A 73 11.25 9.63 -4.31
N ARG A 74 10.65 8.46 -4.05
CA ARG A 74 11.18 7.49 -3.09
C ARG A 74 12.60 7.06 -3.46
N MET A 75 12.83 6.66 -4.71
CA MET A 75 14.15 6.23 -5.17
C MET A 75 15.20 7.34 -5.06
N ASP A 76 14.83 8.59 -5.38
CA ASP A 76 15.74 9.73 -5.38
C ASP A 76 16.11 10.19 -3.96
N LYS A 77 15.13 10.31 -3.06
CA LYS A 77 15.31 10.99 -1.76
C LYS A 77 15.13 10.10 -0.54
N TYR A 78 14.36 9.02 -0.67
CA TYR A 78 13.97 8.15 0.44
C TYR A 78 14.23 6.66 0.13
N PRO A 79 15.43 6.28 -0.36
CA PRO A 79 15.66 4.94 -0.91
C PRO A 79 15.52 3.81 0.12
N ASN A 80 15.59 4.14 1.41
CA ASN A 80 15.43 3.21 2.53
C ASN A 80 13.96 2.94 2.91
N PHE A 81 12.99 3.65 2.33
CA PHE A 81 11.57 3.37 2.57
C PHE A 81 11.06 2.26 1.65
N PRO A 82 10.13 1.42 2.12
CA PRO A 82 9.43 0.45 1.28
C PRO A 82 8.81 1.09 0.06
N SER A 83 8.90 0.42 -1.10
CA SER A 83 8.14 0.83 -2.28
C SER A 83 6.67 0.48 -2.09
N ARG A 84 5.76 1.41 -2.39
CA ARG A 84 4.31 1.13 -2.41
C ARG A 84 3.91 0.07 -3.46
N LEU A 85 4.78 -0.17 -4.43
CA LEU A 85 4.64 -1.20 -5.46
C LEU A 85 5.26 -2.55 -5.03
N ALA A 86 6.02 -2.58 -3.94
CA ALA A 86 6.65 -3.76 -3.37
C ALA A 86 6.67 -3.65 -1.84
N CYS A 87 5.47 -3.59 -1.24
CA CYS A 87 5.30 -3.61 0.20
C CYS A 87 4.02 -4.35 0.58
N LEU A 88 3.91 -4.65 1.87
CA LEU A 88 2.67 -5.02 2.54
C LEU A 88 2.14 -3.84 3.36
N TYR A 89 0.83 -3.60 3.27
CA TYR A 89 0.11 -2.67 4.13
C TYR A 89 -0.24 -3.39 5.44
N VAL A 90 0.20 -2.83 6.56
CA VAL A 90 0.08 -3.44 7.89
C VAL A 90 -0.42 -2.43 8.93
N SER A 91 -0.73 -2.92 10.11
CA SER A 91 -1.10 -2.14 11.29
C SER A 91 -0.06 -2.35 12.39
N LYS A 92 0.20 -1.31 13.18
CA LYS A 92 1.15 -1.35 14.28
C LYS A 92 0.58 -2.09 15.47
N THR A 93 -0.72 -1.94 15.71
CA THR A 93 -1.44 -2.59 16.82
C THR A 93 -2.48 -3.58 16.29
N LEU A 94 -2.86 -4.52 17.16
CA LEU A 94 -3.97 -5.43 16.87
C LEU A 94 -5.30 -4.66 16.77
N GLU A 95 -5.50 -3.65 17.62
CA GLU A 95 -6.70 -2.82 17.63
C GLU A 95 -6.92 -2.12 16.28
N GLU A 96 -5.88 -1.49 15.72
CA GLU A 96 -5.91 -0.90 14.37
C GLU A 96 -6.28 -1.97 13.30
N ALA A 97 -5.70 -3.17 13.40
CA ALA A 97 -6.02 -4.25 12.47
C ALA A 97 -7.48 -4.74 12.60
N GLU A 98 -8.04 -4.74 13.81
CA GLU A 98 -9.44 -5.08 14.06
C GLU A 98 -10.40 -4.03 13.49
N GLU A 99 -10.07 -2.75 13.60
CA GLU A 99 -10.81 -1.65 12.97
C GLU A 99 -10.85 -1.83 11.45
N TRP A 100 -9.69 -2.06 10.82
CA TRP A 100 -9.60 -2.33 9.38
C TRP A 100 -10.35 -3.60 8.98
N PHE A 101 -10.25 -4.67 9.75
CA PHE A 101 -10.98 -5.91 9.51
C PHE A 101 -12.49 -5.68 9.51
N ASN A 102 -13.00 -4.97 10.52
CA ASN A 102 -14.43 -4.68 10.64
C ASN A 102 -14.91 -3.74 9.52
N TYR A 103 -14.10 -2.73 9.17
CA TYR A 103 -14.38 -1.84 8.06
C TYR A 103 -14.48 -2.59 6.72
N PHE A 104 -13.51 -3.45 6.39
CA PHE A 104 -13.54 -4.25 5.15
C PHE A 104 -14.70 -5.25 5.11
N VAL A 105 -15.02 -5.89 6.24
CA VAL A 105 -16.20 -6.75 6.35
C VAL A 105 -17.48 -5.94 6.13
N GLY A 106 -17.61 -4.75 6.72
CA GLY A 106 -18.76 -3.86 6.54
C GLY A 106 -18.96 -3.39 5.10
N LEU A 107 -17.87 -3.21 4.35
CA LEU A 107 -17.90 -2.92 2.91
C LEU A 107 -18.23 -4.14 2.03
N GLY A 108 -18.36 -5.33 2.61
CA GLY A 108 -18.55 -6.57 1.86
C GLY A 108 -17.30 -7.06 1.13
N ARG A 109 -16.11 -6.54 1.46
CA ARG A 109 -14.85 -7.00 0.87
C ARG A 109 -14.49 -8.40 1.41
N PRO A 110 -13.98 -9.32 0.57
CA PRO A 110 -13.40 -10.56 1.05
C PRO A 110 -12.35 -10.26 2.13
N THR A 111 -12.56 -10.79 3.32
CA THR A 111 -11.73 -10.55 4.50
C THR A 111 -11.68 -11.87 5.27
N PHE A 112 -10.49 -12.46 5.34
CA PHE A 112 -10.30 -13.85 5.77
C PHE A 112 -9.75 -13.93 7.19
N GLN A 113 -8.68 -13.18 7.48
CA GLN A 113 -7.91 -13.34 8.72
C GLN A 113 -7.34 -12.02 9.22
N ILE A 114 -7.00 -11.99 10.50
CA ILE A 114 -5.98 -11.09 11.05
C ILE A 114 -4.80 -11.97 11.43
N VAL A 115 -3.62 -11.64 10.90
CA VAL A 115 -2.37 -12.36 11.18
C VAL A 115 -1.37 -11.45 11.87
N LYS A 116 -0.55 -12.04 12.74
CA LYS A 116 0.64 -11.41 13.31
C LYS A 116 1.83 -11.75 12.44
N LEU A 117 2.62 -10.74 12.13
CA LEU A 117 3.76 -10.86 11.25
C LEU A 117 5.04 -10.50 11.99
N LYS A 118 6.11 -11.22 11.67
CA LYS A 118 7.48 -10.87 12.00
C LYS A 118 8.16 -10.37 10.73
N VAL A 119 8.65 -9.14 10.77
CA VAL A 119 9.23 -8.46 9.61
C VAL A 119 10.74 -8.30 9.77
N ASN A 120 11.47 -8.69 8.73
CA ASN A 120 12.88 -8.41 8.52
C ASN A 120 13.05 -7.59 7.24
N GLY A 121 12.92 -6.27 7.37
CA GLY A 121 12.98 -5.32 6.27
C GLY A 121 12.80 -3.88 6.74
N ASN A 122 12.48 -3.00 5.81
CA ASN A 122 12.25 -1.59 6.06
C ASN A 122 10.80 -1.33 6.48
N VAL A 123 10.60 -0.16 7.08
CA VAL A 123 9.30 0.31 7.52
C VAL A 123 9.14 1.77 7.15
N PHE A 124 7.94 2.12 6.71
CA PHE A 124 7.51 3.50 6.58
C PHE A 124 6.18 3.68 7.30
N TYR A 125 6.04 4.82 7.96
CA TYR A 125 4.78 5.29 8.49
C TYR A 125 4.44 6.52 7.66
N GLY A 126 3.24 6.56 7.09
CA GLY A 126 2.68 7.67 6.32
C GLY A 126 1.37 8.13 6.94
N ASP A 127 1.01 9.38 6.71
CA ASP A 127 -0.37 9.84 6.93
C ASP A 127 -1.17 9.56 5.65
N ALA A 128 -2.20 8.73 5.74
CA ALA A 128 -3.05 8.37 4.60
C ALA A 128 -3.74 9.59 4.00
N GLU A 129 -3.97 10.66 4.78
CA GLU A 129 -4.56 11.92 4.29
C GLU A 129 -3.62 12.67 3.33
N ASN A 130 -2.31 12.42 3.40
CA ASN A 130 -1.33 12.99 2.48
C ASN A 130 -1.21 12.20 1.18
N CYS A 131 -1.93 11.09 1.03
CA CYS A 131 -2.05 10.40 -0.24
C CYS A 131 -2.96 11.22 -1.17
N PHE A 132 -2.50 11.48 -2.40
CA PHE A 132 -3.15 12.40 -3.33
C PHE A 132 -3.71 11.65 -4.54
N ASP A 133 -4.66 12.24 -5.26
CA ASP A 133 -5.05 11.74 -6.59
C ASP A 133 -4.05 12.20 -7.66
N GLY A 134 -3.71 11.32 -8.60
CA GLY A 134 -2.78 11.62 -9.67
C GLY A 134 -3.27 12.76 -10.57
N ARG A 135 -2.40 13.74 -10.81
CA ARG A 135 -2.66 14.97 -11.58
C ARG A 135 -2.02 14.90 -12.96
N LEU A 136 -2.47 15.75 -13.88
CA LEU A 136 -1.91 15.82 -15.23
C LEU A 136 -0.50 16.40 -15.26
N ASN A 137 -0.14 17.24 -14.28
CA ASN A 137 1.17 17.86 -14.20
C ASN A 137 2.15 17.00 -13.40
N GLU A 138 3.27 16.60 -14.01
CA GLU A 138 4.28 15.77 -13.35
C GLU A 138 4.89 16.47 -12.12
N GLN A 139 5.28 17.74 -12.25
CA GLN A 139 5.95 18.48 -11.16
C GLN A 139 5.07 18.61 -9.92
N GLU A 140 3.76 18.77 -10.13
CA GLU A 140 2.78 18.80 -9.05
C GLU A 140 2.70 17.44 -8.33
N ASN A 141 2.64 16.33 -9.07
CA ASN A 141 2.68 15.00 -8.47
C ASN A 141 3.99 14.73 -7.72
N LEU A 142 5.14 15.16 -8.27
CA LEU A 142 6.44 15.00 -7.60
C LEU A 142 6.51 15.80 -6.29
N MET A 143 5.94 17.00 -6.27
CA MET A 143 5.84 17.80 -5.04
C MET A 143 4.97 17.12 -3.98
N LEU A 144 3.80 16.60 -4.36
CA LEU A 144 2.90 15.89 -3.44
C LEU A 144 3.51 14.57 -2.96
N ALA A 145 4.23 13.85 -3.83
CA ALA A 145 4.97 12.66 -3.47
C ALA A 145 6.06 12.95 -2.44
N ASP A 146 6.80 14.06 -2.60
CA ASP A 146 7.77 14.51 -1.62
C ASP A 146 7.10 14.80 -0.27
N GLN A 147 5.96 15.49 -0.27
CA GLN A 147 5.20 15.77 0.95
C GLN A 147 4.76 14.49 1.67
N TYR A 148 4.25 13.51 0.93
CA TYR A 148 3.86 12.20 1.47
C TYR A 148 5.05 11.49 2.14
N TRP A 149 6.19 11.37 1.46
CA TRP A 149 7.35 10.66 2.00
C TRP A 149 8.05 11.40 3.13
N ASN A 150 8.10 12.73 3.08
CA ASN A 150 8.75 13.56 4.09
C ASN A 150 8.04 13.50 5.45
N ASN A 151 6.72 13.28 5.40
CA ASN A 151 5.87 12.95 6.54
C ASN A 151 6.16 13.72 7.84
N LYS A 152 6.19 15.06 7.73
CA LYS A 152 6.80 15.94 8.76
C LYS A 152 6.00 16.12 10.05
N SER A 153 4.76 15.66 10.14
CA SER A 153 3.96 15.82 11.36
C SER A 153 2.67 15.02 11.31
N PHE A 154 2.57 14.01 12.17
CA PHE A 154 1.31 13.36 12.51
C PHE A 154 0.54 14.25 13.49
N ASN A 155 -0.75 14.44 13.25
CA ASN A 155 -1.65 15.00 14.24
C ASN A 155 -2.37 13.84 14.97
N ASN A 156 -3.07 14.13 16.07
CA ASN A 156 -3.76 13.09 16.85
C ASN A 156 -4.91 12.38 16.10
N ASN A 157 -5.32 12.90 14.95
CA ASN A 157 -6.38 12.37 14.10
C ASN A 157 -5.85 11.71 12.81
N SER A 158 -4.54 11.73 12.57
CA SER A 158 -3.92 11.16 11.37
C SER A 158 -4.24 9.66 11.25
N ILE A 159 -4.70 9.24 10.07
CA ILE A 159 -4.87 7.82 9.76
C ILE A 159 -3.51 7.29 9.32
N ILE A 160 -2.85 6.54 10.19
CA ILE A 160 -1.49 6.04 9.92
C ILE A 160 -1.55 4.87 8.94
N GLU A 161 -0.92 5.05 7.78
CA GLU A 161 -0.63 3.99 6.83
C GLU A 161 0.79 3.45 7.12
N MET A 162 0.90 2.16 7.45
CA MET A 162 2.19 1.54 7.72
C MET A 162 2.54 0.58 6.57
N LEU A 163 3.71 0.81 5.96
CA LEU A 163 4.26 -0.01 4.89
C LEU A 163 5.47 -0.79 5.40
N VAL A 164 5.58 -2.06 5.00
CA VAL A 164 6.75 -2.90 5.28
C VAL A 164 7.18 -3.68 4.04
N ASP A 165 8.48 -3.91 3.89
CA ASP A 165 9.07 -4.76 2.86
C ASP A 165 10.01 -5.82 3.46
N GLY A 166 10.80 -6.49 2.63
CA GLY A 166 11.77 -7.49 3.04
C GLY A 166 11.16 -8.89 3.17
N ASP A 167 11.66 -9.64 4.15
CA ASP A 167 11.16 -10.97 4.48
C ASP A 167 10.14 -10.88 5.62
N ILE A 168 8.93 -11.35 5.37
CA ILE A 168 7.78 -11.22 6.26
C ILE A 168 7.24 -12.61 6.57
N GLU A 169 7.34 -13.02 7.83
CA GLU A 169 6.89 -14.33 8.32
C GLU A 169 5.54 -14.20 9.05
N VAL A 170 4.59 -15.07 8.71
CA VAL A 170 3.35 -15.24 9.48
C VAL A 170 3.63 -16.06 10.74
N VAL A 171 3.64 -15.41 11.90
CA VAL A 171 3.96 -16.09 13.17
C VAL A 171 2.72 -16.55 13.95
N GLU A 172 1.56 -15.95 13.69
CA GLU A 172 0.32 -16.26 14.40
C GLU A 172 -0.91 -15.88 13.57
N ILE A 173 -1.99 -16.66 13.65
CA ILE A 173 -3.30 -16.33 13.11
C ILE A 173 -4.22 -15.97 14.28
N LEU A 174 -4.51 -14.68 14.44
CA LEU A 174 -5.23 -14.14 15.59
C LEU A 174 -6.75 -14.20 15.42
N LYS A 175 -7.21 -14.03 14.18
CA LYS A 175 -8.63 -14.08 13.82
C LYS A 175 -8.77 -14.79 12.48
N SER A 176 -9.77 -15.65 12.38
CA SER A 176 -10.19 -16.23 11.11
C SER A 176 -11.69 -16.06 10.98
N LYS A 177 -12.17 -15.62 9.82
CA LYS A 177 -13.58 -15.72 9.47
C LYS A 177 -13.85 -17.21 9.36
N ASN A 178 -14.54 -17.79 10.37
CA ASN A 178 -15.05 -19.15 10.27
C ASN A 178 -15.83 -19.21 8.96
N TYR A 179 -15.31 -19.96 7.97
CA TYR A 179 -16.14 -20.42 6.88
C TYR A 179 -17.21 -21.25 7.57
N VAL A 180 -18.39 -20.67 7.82
CA VAL A 180 -19.59 -21.47 7.96
C VAL A 180 -19.67 -22.20 6.63
N GLN A 181 -19.20 -23.45 6.61
CA GLN A 181 -19.63 -24.40 5.60
C GLN A 181 -21.14 -24.45 5.74
N THR A 182 -21.86 -23.63 4.99
CA THR A 182 -23.18 -24.01 4.53
C THR A 182 -22.97 -25.25 3.68
N LYS A 183 -23.02 -26.40 4.35
CA LYS A 183 -23.35 -27.65 3.68
C LYS A 183 -24.71 -27.42 3.02
N VAL A 184 -24.69 -27.27 1.70
CA VAL A 184 -25.86 -27.50 0.86
C VAL A 184 -26.13 -29.00 0.87
#